data_AF-A0A6N2D0W1-F1
#
_entry.id   AF-A0A6N2D0W1-F1
#
_cell.length_a   1.000
_cell.length_b   1.000
_cell.length_c   1.000
_cell.angle_alpha   90.00
_cell.angle_beta   90.00
_cell.angle_gamma   90.00
#
_symmetry.space_group_name_H-M   'P 1'
#
loop_
_entity.id
_entity.type
_entity.pdbx_description
1 polymer ?
#
loop_
_entity_poly.entity_id
_entity_poly.type
_entity_poly.pdbx_seq_one_letter_code
_entity_poly.pdbx_strand_id
1 'polypeptide(L)'
;MSPLFATGCDQPDPEEEARQARIAELRTQIDLPEVPPLDALELPARMPDGSWSVAGILRNRGSLMDGDVEVSALLQELYVCEGATEDSRAGCLHPHFFIADSVRSPQRLLAAGHDIRYEEQLEVGARYTFVGQYTQRTRGHVSTEDGLIVISEIRGENVEPPPEDEEGVD
;
A
#
# COMPACT_ATOMS: atom_id res chain seq x y z
N MET A 1 -32.40 -2.49 -68.51
CA MET A 1 -31.18 -2.97 -67.85
C MET A 1 -31.46 -3.00 -66.36
N SER A 2 -31.73 -4.19 -65.83
CA SER A 2 -32.01 -4.40 -64.40
C SER A 2 -30.74 -4.92 -63.72
N PRO A 3 -30.35 -4.44 -62.53
CA PRO A 3 -29.23 -5.01 -61.81
C PRO A 3 -29.65 -6.29 -61.09
N LEU A 4 -28.80 -7.31 -61.19
CA LEU A 4 -28.85 -8.53 -60.40
C LEU A 4 -28.33 -8.21 -59.00
N PHE A 5 -29.15 -8.40 -57.97
CA PHE A 5 -28.71 -8.39 -56.58
C PHE A 5 -28.10 -9.77 -56.25
N ALA A 6 -26.81 -9.78 -55.96
CA ALA A 6 -26.15 -10.94 -55.37
C ALA A 6 -26.54 -11.03 -53.89
N THR A 7 -27.41 -11.97 -53.54
CA THR A 7 -27.59 -12.43 -52.16
C THR A 7 -26.36 -13.25 -51.78
N GLY A 8 -25.40 -12.61 -51.10
CA GLY A 8 -24.34 -13.32 -50.40
C GLY A 8 -24.94 -14.07 -49.22
N CYS A 9 -24.80 -15.39 -49.20
CA CYS A 9 -25.26 -16.25 -48.12
C CYS A 9 -24.44 -15.97 -46.85
N ASP A 10 -25.05 -15.26 -45.91
CA ASP A 10 -24.59 -15.09 -44.52
C ASP A 10 -24.96 -16.35 -43.73
N GLN A 11 -24.34 -17.49 -44.07
CA GLN A 11 -24.51 -18.72 -43.31
C GLN A 11 -23.47 -18.74 -42.18
N PRO A 12 -23.89 -18.74 -40.90
CA PRO A 12 -22.96 -18.79 -39.79
C PRO A 12 -22.12 -20.06 -39.87
N ASP A 13 -20.84 -19.91 -39.55
CA ASP A 13 -19.88 -21.01 -39.53
C ASP A 13 -20.32 -22.05 -38.48
N PRO A 14 -20.63 -23.30 -38.88
CA PRO A 14 -21.05 -24.34 -37.94
C PRO A 14 -20.00 -24.65 -36.86
N GLU A 15 -18.72 -24.34 -37.11
CA GLU A 15 -17.66 -24.48 -36.10
C GLU A 15 -17.78 -23.40 -35.01
N GLU A 16 -18.13 -22.17 -35.37
CA GLU A 16 -18.35 -21.08 -34.42
C GLU A 16 -19.62 -21.32 -33.59
N GLU A 17 -20.68 -21.85 -34.21
CA GLU A 17 -21.93 -22.21 -33.51
C GLU A 17 -21.69 -23.35 -32.50
N ALA A 18 -20.93 -24.37 -32.88
CA ALA A 18 -20.53 -25.45 -31.97
C ALA A 18 -19.63 -24.96 -30.83
N ARG A 19 -18.72 -24.02 -31.09
CA ARG A 19 -17.88 -23.39 -30.07
C ARG A 19 -18.70 -22.61 -29.06
N GLN A 20 -19.67 -21.82 -29.52
CA GLN A 20 -20.55 -21.04 -28.65
C GLN A 20 -21.46 -21.92 -27.80
N ALA A 21 -22.02 -22.99 -28.38
CA ALA A 21 -22.82 -23.96 -27.65
C ALA A 21 -22.03 -24.63 -26.52
N ARG A 22 -20.77 -25.01 -26.79
CA ARG A 22 -19.89 -25.64 -25.79
C ARG A 22 -19.48 -24.68 -24.67
N ILE A 23 -19.26 -23.40 -24.98
CA ILE A 23 -19.01 -22.37 -23.95
C ILE A 23 -20.24 -22.15 -23.08
N ALA A 24 -21.43 -22.11 -23.67
CA ALA A 24 -22.68 -21.96 -22.94
C ALA A 24 -22.92 -23.13 -21.97
N GLU A 25 -22.71 -24.37 -22.45
CA GLU A 25 -22.86 -25.58 -21.63
C GLU A 25 -21.88 -25.60 -20.44
N LEU A 26 -20.62 -25.23 -20.66
CA LEU A 26 -19.61 -25.14 -19.61
C LEU A 26 -19.96 -24.08 -18.55
N ARG A 27 -20.55 -22.95 -18.94
CA ARG A 27 -20.96 -21.90 -18.00
C ARG A 27 -22.07 -22.35 -17.04
N THR A 28 -22.99 -23.20 -17.50
CA THR A 28 -24.06 -23.77 -16.65
C THR A 28 -23.59 -24.80 -15.64
N GLN A 29 -22.40 -25.40 -15.83
CA GLN A 29 -21.87 -26.42 -14.93
C GLN A 29 -21.00 -25.85 -13.79
N ILE A 30 -20.71 -24.55 -13.81
CA ILE A 30 -19.88 -23.89 -12.80
C ILE A 30 -20.79 -23.07 -11.89
N ASP A 31 -21.18 -23.66 -10.77
CA ASP A 31 -21.82 -22.95 -9.66
C ASP A 31 -20.71 -22.23 -8.86
N LEU A 32 -20.37 -21.01 -9.29
CA LEU A 32 -19.47 -20.16 -8.53
C LEU A 32 -20.23 -19.61 -7.31
N PRO A 33 -19.63 -19.64 -6.11
CA PRO A 33 -20.23 -18.96 -4.97
C PRO A 33 -20.46 -17.49 -5.33
N GLU A 34 -21.54 -16.92 -4.79
CA GLU A 34 -21.85 -15.51 -4.96
C GLU A 34 -20.64 -14.68 -4.55
N VAL A 35 -20.23 -13.75 -5.43
CA VAL A 35 -19.10 -12.86 -5.14
C VAL A 35 -19.46 -12.11 -3.85
N PRO A 36 -18.61 -12.18 -2.80
CA PRO A 36 -18.91 -11.48 -1.57
C PRO A 36 -19.04 -9.97 -1.87
N PRO A 37 -19.99 -9.27 -1.21
CA PRO A 37 -20.13 -7.83 -1.40
C PRO A 37 -18.81 -7.13 -1.04
N LEU A 38 -18.28 -6.32 -1.96
CA LEU A 38 -17.01 -5.61 -1.81
C LEU A 38 -17.07 -4.59 -0.65
N ASP A 39 -18.27 -4.09 -0.38
CA ASP A 39 -18.64 -3.14 0.66
C ASP A 39 -18.47 -3.70 2.08
N ALA A 40 -18.36 -5.02 2.26
CA ALA A 40 -18.05 -5.65 3.55
C ALA A 40 -16.57 -5.52 3.97
N LEU A 41 -15.71 -4.96 3.10
CA LEU A 41 -14.25 -4.85 3.30
C LEU A 41 -13.75 -3.41 3.32
N GLU A 42 -14.62 -2.43 3.60
CA GLU A 42 -14.16 -1.06 3.81
C GLU A 42 -13.41 -0.95 5.15
N LEU A 43 -12.07 -0.98 5.07
CA LEU A 43 -11.21 -0.66 6.21
C LEU A 43 -11.61 0.71 6.76
N PRO A 44 -11.76 0.88 8.08
CA PRO A 44 -12.15 2.15 8.67
C PRO A 44 -11.10 3.21 8.37
N ALA A 45 -11.48 4.47 8.18
CA ALA A 45 -10.51 5.55 7.93
C ALA A 45 -9.69 5.92 9.18
N ARG A 46 -10.27 5.73 10.35
CA ARG A 46 -9.65 5.98 11.65
C ARG A 46 -9.69 4.71 12.48
N MET A 47 -8.66 4.51 13.27
CA MET A 47 -8.58 3.44 14.26
C MET A 47 -9.34 3.85 15.54
N PRO A 48 -9.65 2.91 16.45
CA PRO A 48 -10.41 3.23 17.68
C PRO A 48 -9.71 4.23 18.62
N ASP A 49 -8.38 4.34 18.52
CA ASP A 49 -7.54 5.32 19.23
C ASP A 49 -7.59 6.73 18.59
N GLY A 50 -8.26 6.89 17.46
CA GLY A 50 -8.37 8.15 16.72
C GLY A 50 -7.25 8.37 15.70
N SER A 51 -6.25 7.51 15.62
CA SER A 51 -5.21 7.59 14.59
C SER A 51 -5.77 7.24 13.21
N TRP A 52 -5.05 7.61 12.16
CA TRP A 52 -5.39 7.21 10.80
C TRP A 52 -5.01 5.75 10.55
N SER A 53 -5.85 5.06 9.77
CA SER A 53 -5.45 3.84 9.08
C SER A 53 -4.71 4.19 7.79
N VAL A 54 -3.97 3.24 7.23
CA VAL A 54 -3.31 3.41 5.93
C VAL A 54 -4.34 3.63 4.83
N ALA A 55 -5.42 2.84 4.80
CA ALA A 55 -6.55 3.06 3.89
C ALA A 55 -7.18 4.46 4.09
N GLY A 56 -7.24 4.95 5.32
CA GLY A 56 -7.68 6.29 5.67
C GLY A 56 -6.83 7.38 5.03
N ILE A 57 -5.51 7.28 5.17
CA ILE A 57 -4.54 8.20 4.53
C ILE A 57 -4.72 8.18 3.01
N LEU A 58 -4.72 6.99 2.40
CA LEU A 58 -4.76 6.84 0.94
C LEU A 58 -6.08 7.31 0.30
N ARG A 59 -7.20 7.26 1.05
CA ARG A 59 -8.48 7.84 0.62
C ARG A 59 -8.55 9.35 0.79
N ASN A 60 -7.84 9.91 1.77
CA ASN A 60 -7.86 11.32 2.12
C ASN A 60 -6.57 12.05 1.70
N ARG A 61 -5.83 11.53 0.70
CA ARG A 61 -4.51 12.05 0.32
C ARG A 61 -4.49 13.54 0.09
N GLY A 62 -5.48 14.06 -0.65
CA GLY A 62 -5.53 15.48 -1.00
C GLY A 62 -5.74 16.41 0.20
N SER A 63 -6.45 15.98 1.24
CA SER A 63 -6.72 16.81 2.42
C SER A 63 -5.67 16.67 3.51
N LEU A 64 -4.91 15.57 3.52
CA LEU A 64 -3.88 15.28 4.52
C LEU A 64 -2.46 15.62 4.03
N MET A 65 -2.28 15.88 2.74
CA MET A 65 -0.96 16.17 2.17
C MET A 65 -0.31 17.37 2.86
N ASP A 66 0.98 17.23 3.15
CA ASP A 66 1.85 18.15 3.87
C ASP A 66 1.40 18.47 5.31
N GLY A 67 0.45 17.68 5.85
CA GLY A 67 -0.06 17.77 7.21
C GLY A 67 0.57 16.75 8.16
N ASP A 68 0.52 17.07 9.45
CA ASP A 68 0.91 16.15 10.51
C ASP A 68 -0.17 15.09 10.72
N VAL A 69 0.26 13.83 10.81
CA VAL A 69 -0.61 12.68 10.95
C VAL A 69 -0.05 11.71 11.98
N GLU A 70 -0.96 11.00 12.62
CA GLU A 70 -0.67 9.85 13.46
C GLU A 70 -1.34 8.63 12.80
N VAL A 71 -0.57 7.59 12.52
CA VAL A 71 -1.00 6.41 11.75
C VAL A 71 -0.77 5.14 12.56
N SER A 72 -1.83 4.39 12.89
CA SER A 72 -1.68 3.08 13.55
C SER A 72 -1.69 1.96 12.52
N ALA A 73 -0.54 1.33 12.28
CA ALA A 73 -0.36 0.34 11.20
C ALA A 73 0.55 -0.81 11.63
N LEU A 74 0.48 -1.92 10.89
CA LEU A 74 1.47 -3.00 10.98
C LEU A 74 2.70 -2.64 10.17
N LEU A 75 3.88 -2.97 10.69
CA LEU A 75 5.11 -2.98 9.90
C LEU A 75 5.05 -4.16 8.94
N GLN A 76 5.02 -3.91 7.63
CA GLN A 76 4.88 -4.96 6.62
C GLN A 76 6.23 -5.45 6.09
N GLU A 77 7.14 -4.52 5.80
CA GLU A 77 8.47 -4.82 5.27
C GLU A 77 9.46 -3.82 5.85
N LEU A 78 10.54 -4.31 6.46
CA LEU A 78 11.63 -3.49 7.00
C LEU A 78 12.88 -3.67 6.14
N TYR A 79 13.41 -2.57 5.58
CA TYR A 79 14.62 -2.60 4.77
C TYR A 79 15.83 -2.22 5.63
N VAL A 80 16.48 -3.23 6.21
CA VAL A 80 17.72 -3.05 6.99
C VAL A 80 18.92 -3.07 6.04
N CYS A 81 19.77 -2.04 6.12
CA CYS A 81 21.04 -2.06 5.39
C CYS A 81 22.08 -2.86 6.19
N GLU A 82 22.38 -4.09 5.76
CA GLU A 82 23.37 -4.95 6.41
C GLU A 82 24.78 -4.36 6.31
N GLY A 83 25.50 -4.27 7.44
CA GLY A 83 26.93 -3.89 7.48
C GLY A 83 27.21 -2.38 7.49
N ALA A 84 26.18 -1.55 7.67
CA ALA A 84 26.30 -0.11 7.80
C ALA A 84 26.49 0.33 9.26
N THR A 85 27.63 0.91 9.62
CA THR A 85 27.71 1.79 10.79
C THR A 85 27.16 3.17 10.43
N GLU A 86 26.77 4.00 11.41
CA GLU A 86 26.31 5.38 11.17
C GLU A 86 27.21 6.14 10.18
N ASP A 87 28.53 5.96 10.32
CA ASP A 87 29.56 6.63 9.53
C ASP A 87 29.85 6.00 8.15
N SER A 88 29.43 4.74 7.91
CA SER A 88 29.86 3.98 6.72
C SER A 88 28.73 3.62 5.74
N ARG A 89 27.61 4.35 5.76
CA ARG A 89 26.48 4.17 4.83
C ARG A 89 26.73 4.71 3.41
N ALA A 90 27.96 4.71 2.92
CA ALA A 90 28.29 5.07 1.55
C ALA A 90 27.70 4.04 0.57
N GLY A 91 26.42 4.21 0.20
CA GLY A 91 25.68 3.33 -0.72
C GLY A 91 24.31 2.85 -0.22
N CYS A 92 23.96 3.04 1.05
CA CYS A 92 22.63 2.69 1.55
C CYS A 92 21.63 3.82 1.22
N LEU A 93 20.47 3.44 0.69
CA LEU A 93 19.30 4.32 0.65
C LEU A 93 18.92 4.71 2.09
N HIS A 94 18.36 5.90 2.29
CA HIS A 94 17.93 6.38 3.60
C HIS A 94 16.94 5.40 4.26
N PRO A 95 16.96 5.24 5.60
CA PRO A 95 16.04 4.39 6.36
C PRO A 95 14.59 4.51 5.90
N HIS A 96 13.99 3.37 5.55
CA HIS A 96 12.60 3.31 5.13
C HIS A 96 12.02 1.90 5.28
N PHE A 97 10.70 1.83 5.39
CA PHE A 97 9.93 0.60 5.47
C PHE A 97 8.51 0.80 4.94
N PHE A 98 7.79 -0.30 4.70
CA PHE A 98 6.37 -0.25 4.36
C PHE A 98 5.50 -0.58 5.55
N ILE A 99 4.44 0.21 5.72
CA ILE A 99 3.40 -0.01 6.73
C ILE A 99 2.05 -0.28 6.07
N ALA A 100 1.21 -1.08 6.71
CA ALA A 100 -0.09 -1.47 6.17
C ALA A 100 -1.11 -1.76 7.28
N ASP A 101 -2.41 -1.73 6.94
CA ASP A 101 -3.46 -1.99 7.93
C ASP A 101 -3.51 -3.46 8.39
N SER A 102 -3.06 -4.39 7.52
CA SER A 102 -2.96 -5.82 7.81
C SER A 102 -1.81 -6.46 7.02
N VAL A 103 -1.34 -7.63 7.46
CA VAL A 103 -0.20 -8.37 6.85
C VAL A 103 -0.44 -8.67 5.36
N ARG A 104 -1.70 -8.84 4.95
CA ARG A 104 -2.09 -9.16 3.57
C ARG A 104 -2.71 -7.97 2.83
N SER A 105 -2.63 -6.77 3.39
CA SER A 105 -3.17 -5.59 2.75
C SER A 105 -2.41 -5.33 1.44
N PRO A 106 -3.10 -5.15 0.30
CA PRO A 106 -2.46 -4.69 -0.92
C PRO A 106 -2.09 -3.20 -0.85
N GLN A 107 -2.77 -2.46 0.03
CA GLN A 107 -2.50 -1.04 0.28
C GLN A 107 -1.43 -0.91 1.36
N ARG A 108 -0.36 -0.18 1.03
CA ARG A 108 0.78 0.08 1.90
C ARG A 108 1.25 1.52 1.74
N LEU A 109 1.84 2.07 2.79
CA LEU A 109 2.40 3.41 2.80
C LEU A 109 3.91 3.32 3.04
N LEU A 110 4.68 4.08 2.28
CA LEU A 110 6.11 4.21 2.53
C LEU A 110 6.31 5.10 3.76
N ALA A 111 7.12 4.63 4.70
CA ALA A 111 7.50 5.36 5.89
C ALA A 111 9.02 5.52 5.91
N ALA A 112 9.51 6.76 6.06
CA ALA A 112 10.92 7.09 5.88
C ALA A 112 11.35 8.22 6.81
N GLY A 113 12.65 8.51 6.83
CA GLY A 113 13.20 9.67 7.56
C GLY A 113 13.22 9.53 9.08
N HIS A 114 13.06 8.31 9.60
CA HIS A 114 13.24 7.99 11.00
C HIS A 114 14.72 7.78 11.35
N ASP A 115 15.01 7.82 12.65
CA ASP A 115 16.30 7.42 13.22
C ASP A 115 16.53 5.92 13.04
N ILE A 116 17.74 5.54 12.61
CA ILE A 116 18.13 4.14 12.39
C ILE A 116 17.96 3.27 13.64
N ARG A 117 18.12 3.83 14.85
CA ARG A 117 18.03 3.12 16.13
C ARG A 117 16.64 2.52 16.37
N TYR A 118 15.62 2.99 15.65
CA TYR A 118 14.32 2.33 15.64
C TYR A 118 14.35 0.98 14.93
N GLU A 119 15.15 0.79 13.87
CA GLU A 119 15.15 -0.45 13.05
C GLU A 119 15.47 -1.70 13.90
N GLU A 120 16.30 -1.57 14.94
CA GLU A 120 16.66 -2.67 15.85
C GLU A 120 15.53 -3.06 16.82
N GLN A 121 14.57 -2.14 17.06
CA GLN A 121 13.45 -2.32 17.99
C GLN A 121 12.16 -2.76 17.27
N LEU A 122 12.14 -2.66 15.95
CA LEU A 122 10.96 -2.87 15.13
C LEU A 122 10.85 -4.32 14.65
N GLU A 123 9.73 -4.96 15.00
CA GLU A 123 9.36 -6.30 14.52
C GLU A 123 8.36 -6.24 13.35
N VAL A 124 8.67 -6.94 12.26
CA VAL A 124 7.75 -7.11 11.12
C VAL A 124 6.50 -7.87 11.55
N GLY A 125 5.33 -7.36 11.18
CA GLY A 125 4.03 -7.90 11.56
C GLY A 125 3.47 -7.33 12.87
N ALA A 126 4.27 -6.63 13.66
CA ALA A 126 3.81 -5.93 14.86
C ALA A 126 3.16 -4.59 14.51
N ARG A 127 2.26 -4.14 15.40
CA ARG A 127 1.53 -2.88 15.26
C ARG A 127 2.23 -1.77 16.02
N TYR A 128 2.39 -0.63 15.37
CA TYR A 128 2.92 0.59 15.96
C TYR A 128 2.04 1.78 15.59
N THR A 129 2.27 2.88 16.30
CA THR A 129 1.73 4.19 15.95
C THR A 129 2.87 5.06 15.44
N PHE A 130 2.77 5.46 14.18
CA PHE A 130 3.77 6.27 13.48
C PHE A 130 3.28 7.71 13.44
N VAL A 131 4.06 8.62 14.03
CA VAL A 131 3.77 10.05 14.04
C VAL A 131 4.72 10.73 13.08
N GLY A 132 4.20 11.65 12.27
CA GLY A 132 5.02 12.35 11.31
C GLY A 132 4.23 13.19 10.34
N GLN A 133 4.92 13.70 9.32
CA GLN A 133 4.31 14.48 8.25
C GLN A 133 4.02 13.59 7.04
N TYR A 134 2.79 13.65 6.52
CA TYR A 134 2.43 12.99 5.28
C TYR A 134 2.76 13.88 4.08
N THR A 135 3.67 13.47 3.19
CA THR A 135 4.14 14.28 2.05
C THR A 135 4.48 13.40 0.85
N GLN A 136 4.90 13.97 -0.28
CA GLN A 136 5.30 13.21 -1.47
C GLN A 136 6.80 12.92 -1.53
N ARG A 137 7.61 13.63 -0.73
CA ARG A 137 9.07 13.57 -0.85
C ARG A 137 9.76 13.78 0.49
N THR A 138 10.87 13.09 0.66
CA THR A 138 11.84 13.36 1.71
C THR A 138 13.24 13.06 1.19
N ARG A 139 14.26 13.21 2.03
CA ARG A 139 15.63 12.93 1.64
C ARG A 139 15.77 11.47 1.15
N GLY A 140 16.08 11.32 -0.13
CA GLY A 140 16.31 10.02 -0.77
C GLY A 140 15.07 9.25 -1.22
N HIS A 141 13.86 9.76 -0.98
CA HIS A 141 12.61 9.06 -1.29
C HIS A 141 11.58 9.99 -1.93
N VAL A 142 10.90 9.48 -2.96
CA VAL A 142 9.80 10.17 -3.64
C VAL A 142 8.69 9.16 -3.89
N SER A 143 7.47 9.51 -3.49
CA SER A 143 6.25 8.74 -3.72
C SER A 143 5.16 9.68 -4.24
N THR A 144 5.01 9.74 -5.57
CA THR A 144 4.12 10.70 -6.23
C THR A 144 2.66 10.27 -6.22
N GLU A 145 2.40 8.95 -6.19
CA GLU A 145 1.04 8.41 -6.19
C GLU A 145 0.49 8.37 -4.77
N ASP A 146 1.07 7.52 -3.92
CA ASP A 146 0.52 7.22 -2.59
C ASP A 146 1.08 8.08 -1.46
N GLY A 147 2.05 8.96 -1.76
CA GLY A 147 2.77 9.72 -0.75
C GLY A 147 3.61 8.83 0.17
N LEU A 148 4.18 9.45 1.20
CA LEU A 148 4.99 8.83 2.23
C LEU A 148 4.78 9.56 3.56
N ILE A 149 5.03 8.89 4.67
CA ILE A 149 5.14 9.53 5.98
C ILE A 149 6.61 9.74 6.34
N VAL A 150 6.98 10.98 6.68
CA VAL A 150 8.26 11.33 7.29
C VAL A 150 8.10 11.21 8.79
N ILE A 151 8.65 10.15 9.36
CA ILE A 151 8.45 9.80 10.77
C ILE A 151 9.28 10.71 11.66
N SER A 152 8.62 11.31 12.65
CA SER A 152 9.28 11.99 13.78
C SER A 152 9.32 11.11 15.02
N GLU A 153 8.33 10.25 15.21
CA GLU A 153 8.21 9.40 16.40
C GLU A 153 7.53 8.07 16.06
N ILE A 154 7.99 7.00 16.71
CA ILE A 154 7.33 5.68 16.65
C ILE A 154 6.98 5.26 18.07
N ARG A 155 5.70 4.91 18.29
CA ARG A 155 5.20 4.45 19.59
C ARG A 155 4.76 3.00 19.51
N GLY A 156 5.13 2.20 20.52
CA GLY A 156 4.76 0.80 20.64
C GLY A 156 5.17 0.20 21.99
N GLU A 157 4.77 -1.04 22.25
CA GLU A 157 4.96 -1.71 23.55
C GLU A 157 6.44 -1.88 23.94
N ASN A 158 7.36 -1.92 22.97
CA ASN A 158 8.79 -2.08 23.17
C ASN A 158 9.62 -1.12 22.31
N VAL A 159 9.09 0.07 22.05
CA VAL A 159 9.79 1.10 21.27
C VAL A 159 10.11 2.27 22.18
N GLU A 160 11.39 2.47 22.44
CA GLU A 160 11.91 3.64 23.14
C GLU A 160 12.32 4.71 22.13
N PRO A 161 11.98 5.99 22.35
CA PRO A 161 12.47 7.05 21.51
C PRO A 161 14.00 7.11 21.62
N PRO A 162 14.71 7.36 20.51
CA PRO A 162 16.14 7.59 20.55
C PRO A 162 16.43 8.78 21.49
N PRO A 163 17.54 8.75 22.23
CA PRO A 163 17.93 9.89 23.05
C PRO A 163 18.03 11.13 22.16
N GLU A 164 17.54 12.27 22.65
CA GLU A 164 17.74 13.54 21.99
C GLU A 164 19.25 13.74 21.80
N ASP A 165 19.69 13.91 20.55
CA ASP A 165 21.06 14.30 20.31
C ASP A 165 21.21 15.67 20.99
N GLU A 166 21.99 15.75 22.07
CA GLU A 166 22.23 17.03 22.73
C GLU A 166 22.82 17.96 21.67
N GLU A 167 22.00 18.88 21.15
CA GLU A 167 22.45 19.91 20.23
C GLU A 167 23.70 20.52 20.83
N GLY A 168 24.82 20.38 20.12
CA GLY A 168 26.10 20.91 20.53
C GLY A 168 25.91 22.36 20.94
N VAL A 169 26.00 22.60 22.25
CA VAL A 169 26.14 23.92 22.81
C VAL A 169 27.44 24.49 22.24
N ASP A 170 27.31 25.32 21.20
CA ASP A 170 28.37 26.21 20.71
C ASP A 170 28.81 27.19 21.81
#